data_AF-A0A4Z1T768-F1
#
_entry.id   AF-A0A4Z1T768-F1
#
_cell.length_a   1.000
_cell.length_b   1.000
_cell.length_c   1.000
_cell.angle_alpha   90.00
_cell.angle_beta   90.00
_cell.angle_gamma   90.00
#
_symmetry.space_group_name_H-M   'P 1'
#
loop_
_entity.id
_entity.type
_entity.pdbx_description
1 polymer ?
#
loop_
_entity_poly.entity_id
_entity_poly.type
_entity_poly.pdbx_seq_one_letter_code
_entity_poly.pdbx_strand_id
1 'polypeptide(L)'
;MEPSGADLQALVGLLKTAPFEHLLRFFKRQYRQAVGQELRPEPSVVDFELDVSETRKVVSEYLQDYSTMMQEIGIPEGNVRTFLKRYEHSNTLPPFVDVLDSYYQSLDERPPSCDPIDLSTITPEMITFAPTGSKTEATSPAPNGLQMAIIEHIRTLAEQKTVVQGLLVVATGLGKTYVSMFIVEAMITRICSLQRFLNGSGDEGVVLFVVNSVMIRNQAHDKYLRYFSQRCHMKNPNEVFLNVEAGKKTVLNSRARVIFVLFQTMHVLPPTLINNVRYIVADEAHHSIAPKYRASIEEILRHPKLRLGLGMTATLTHQTDPKGARIRQLFGNTVFIDLPWTVAKRLRFFPTVRYYEYGDVSYSLLVENLRRTHIPLPDFLSRLRKSIKGGITSLSEENAPYICSDIIKRILTFQARRVMIFVSSIKEIDLFERVGREFIPENLTFLVVHYKVPKPILDERLKAFCRAPDSKSRPEQSRSLVLITVGMATEGFDLPMVDMVVLLRRTESERLFVQQMGRGLRLAPGKEAVYVLDVVSCLRTRWIRLIEEQDRDELRTQILEFWDVITLPYPSSVTLHDASVISID
;
A
#
# COMPACT_ATOMS: atom_id res chain seq x y z
N MET A 1 17.35 4.17 -33.73
CA MET A 1 16.08 4.00 -32.99
C MET A 1 16.27 4.67 -31.66
N GLU A 2 15.43 5.64 -31.28
CA GLU A 2 15.46 6.17 -29.92
C GLU A 2 15.09 5.03 -28.96
N PRO A 3 15.85 4.78 -27.88
CA PRO A 3 15.48 3.77 -26.90
C PRO A 3 14.14 4.16 -26.28
N SER A 4 13.29 3.17 -26.04
CA SER A 4 11.95 3.41 -25.52
C SER A 4 12.06 4.06 -24.13
N GLY A 5 11.16 4.98 -23.79
CA GLY A 5 11.22 5.72 -22.51
C GLY A 5 11.20 4.86 -21.23
N ALA A 6 10.94 3.55 -21.37
CA ALA A 6 11.03 2.56 -20.29
C ALA A 6 12.49 2.18 -19.95
N ASP A 7 13.39 2.21 -20.93
CA ASP A 7 14.76 1.70 -20.83
C ASP A 7 15.67 2.68 -20.05
N LEU A 8 15.38 3.99 -20.17
CA LEU A 8 16.12 5.03 -19.46
C LEU A 8 15.82 5.06 -17.94
N GLN A 9 14.58 4.76 -17.52
CA GLN A 9 14.21 4.84 -16.10
C GLN A 9 14.82 3.72 -15.27
N ALA A 10 14.95 2.52 -15.83
CA ALA A 10 15.63 1.39 -15.19
C ALA A 10 17.13 1.69 -15.01
N LEU A 11 17.77 2.21 -16.06
CA LEU A 11 19.16 2.66 -16.04
C LEU A 11 19.39 3.78 -15.01
N VAL A 12 18.51 4.79 -14.99
CA VAL A 12 18.54 5.88 -13.99
C VAL A 12 18.36 5.36 -12.57
N GLY A 13 17.53 4.33 -12.37
CA GLY A 13 17.35 3.67 -11.08
C GLY A 13 18.61 2.98 -10.58
N LEU A 14 19.32 2.27 -11.47
CA LEU A 14 20.58 1.58 -11.17
C LEU A 14 21.72 2.54 -10.90
N LEU A 15 21.83 3.58 -11.71
CA LEU A 15 22.83 4.64 -11.52
C LEU A 15 22.64 5.36 -10.18
N LYS A 16 21.43 5.39 -9.61
CA LYS A 16 21.19 5.95 -8.27
C LYS A 16 21.63 5.04 -7.13
N THR A 17 21.81 3.74 -7.37
CA THR A 17 22.12 2.75 -6.34
C THR A 17 23.57 2.24 -6.36
N ALA A 18 24.27 2.42 -7.47
CA ALA A 18 25.67 2.02 -7.59
C ALA A 18 26.58 2.91 -6.70
N PRO A 19 27.63 2.33 -6.07
CA PRO A 19 28.61 3.12 -5.33
C PRO A 19 29.22 4.23 -6.20
N PHE A 20 29.43 5.42 -5.63
CA PHE A 20 29.94 6.59 -6.36
C PHE A 20 31.24 6.29 -7.13
N GLU A 21 32.15 5.49 -6.55
CA GLU A 21 33.39 5.09 -7.21
C GLU A 21 33.18 4.20 -8.44
N HIS A 22 32.12 3.39 -8.44
CA HIS A 22 31.80 2.53 -9.57
C HIS A 22 31.12 3.34 -10.68
N LEU A 23 30.23 4.26 -10.31
CA LEU A 23 29.64 5.24 -11.23
C LEU A 23 30.70 6.10 -11.89
N LEU A 24 31.65 6.59 -11.10
CA LEU A 24 32.74 7.41 -11.61
C LEU A 24 33.60 6.61 -12.62
N ARG A 25 33.83 5.32 -12.37
CA ARG A 25 34.52 4.43 -13.32
C ARG A 25 33.70 4.25 -14.61
N PHE A 26 32.42 3.94 -14.48
CA PHE A 26 31.51 3.80 -15.62
C PHE A 26 31.48 5.06 -16.47
N PHE A 27 31.21 6.24 -15.88
CA PHE A 27 31.16 7.50 -16.62
C PHE A 27 32.52 7.93 -17.17
N LYS A 28 33.64 7.65 -16.48
CA LYS A 28 34.97 7.91 -17.04
C LYS A 28 35.24 7.03 -18.26
N ARG A 29 34.79 5.77 -18.24
CA ARG A 29 34.89 4.85 -19.39
C ARG A 29 34.04 5.35 -20.56
N GLN A 30 32.77 5.69 -20.30
CA GLN A 30 31.87 6.27 -21.32
C GLN A 30 32.41 7.58 -21.90
N TYR A 31 33.00 8.44 -21.05
CA TYR A 31 33.63 9.68 -21.50
C TYR A 31 34.86 9.42 -22.36
N ARG A 32 35.76 8.50 -21.96
CA ARG A 32 36.91 8.12 -22.79
C ARG A 32 36.48 7.58 -24.15
N GLN A 33 35.41 6.79 -24.18
CA GLN A 33 34.83 6.27 -25.41
C GLN A 33 34.26 7.40 -26.29
N ALA A 34 33.48 8.32 -25.71
CA ALA A 34 32.93 9.48 -26.42
C ALA A 34 34.00 10.42 -26.99
N VAL A 35 35.17 10.49 -26.34
CA VAL A 35 36.32 11.30 -26.79
C VAL A 35 37.29 10.49 -27.67
N GLY A 36 36.93 9.26 -28.05
CA GLY A 36 37.70 8.43 -28.97
C GLY A 36 39.02 7.86 -28.40
N GLN A 37 39.15 7.79 -27.08
CA GLN A 37 40.36 7.32 -26.39
C GLN A 37 40.39 5.81 -26.12
N GLU A 38 39.26 5.11 -26.18
CA GLU A 38 39.19 3.64 -26.10
C GLU A 38 38.36 3.08 -27.27
N LEU A 39 38.96 2.15 -28.02
CA LEU A 39 38.37 1.49 -29.18
C LEU A 39 37.42 0.38 -28.73
N ARG A 40 36.11 0.65 -28.79
CA ARG A 40 35.13 -0.16 -29.55
C ARG A 40 33.74 0.51 -29.47
N PRO A 41 33.00 0.61 -30.59
CA PRO A 41 31.67 1.26 -30.62
C PRO A 41 30.62 0.41 -29.89
N GLU A 42 29.52 1.03 -29.43
CA GLU A 42 28.28 0.30 -29.20
C GLU A 42 27.83 -0.30 -30.54
N PRO A 43 27.65 -1.61 -30.64
CA PRO A 43 27.07 -2.15 -31.85
C PRO A 43 25.56 -1.89 -31.86
N SER A 44 25.10 -1.06 -32.80
CA SER A 44 23.75 -1.17 -33.30
C SER A 44 23.65 -2.49 -34.07
N VAL A 45 23.25 -3.58 -33.38
CA VAL A 45 23.07 -4.94 -33.92
C VAL A 45 24.20 -5.38 -34.88
N VAL A 46 25.25 -6.03 -34.36
CA VAL A 46 26.21 -6.67 -35.27
C VAL A 46 25.62 -7.98 -35.77
N ASP A 47 25.13 -7.98 -37.01
CA ASP A 47 25.22 -9.18 -37.84
C ASP A 47 26.70 -9.33 -38.23
N PHE A 48 27.38 -10.30 -37.63
CA PHE A 48 28.76 -10.59 -37.99
C PHE A 48 28.76 -11.39 -39.30
N GLU A 49 28.96 -10.73 -40.45
CA GLU A 49 29.36 -11.40 -41.71
C GLU A 49 30.85 -11.78 -41.65
N LEU A 50 31.23 -12.56 -40.64
CA LEU A 50 32.60 -13.07 -40.45
C LEU A 50 32.56 -14.59 -40.23
N ASP A 51 33.65 -15.27 -40.61
CA ASP A 51 33.83 -16.70 -40.39
C ASP A 51 33.59 -17.06 -38.91
N VAL A 52 32.96 -18.22 -38.64
CA VAL A 52 32.41 -18.62 -37.33
C VAL A 52 33.47 -18.57 -36.22
N SER A 53 34.73 -18.84 -36.57
CA SER A 53 35.89 -18.76 -35.68
C SER A 53 36.19 -17.34 -35.21
N GLU A 54 36.14 -16.37 -36.13
CA GLU A 54 36.52 -14.98 -35.89
C GLU A 54 35.40 -14.23 -35.15
N THR A 55 34.14 -14.51 -35.50
CA THR A 55 32.94 -14.02 -34.80
C THR A 55 32.95 -14.40 -33.32
N ARG A 56 33.27 -15.66 -32.98
CA ARG A 56 33.32 -16.13 -31.58
C ARG A 56 34.41 -15.43 -30.77
N LYS A 57 35.56 -15.15 -31.38
CA LYS A 57 36.64 -14.42 -30.71
C LYS A 57 36.21 -13.00 -30.37
N VAL A 58 35.53 -12.33 -31.32
CA VAL A 58 35.02 -10.96 -31.11
C VAL A 58 33.93 -10.94 -30.04
N VAL A 59 32.97 -11.86 -30.06
CA VAL A 59 31.92 -11.97 -29.03
C VAL A 59 32.52 -12.18 -27.64
N SER A 60 33.51 -13.06 -27.50
CA SER A 60 34.20 -13.30 -26.22
C SER A 60 34.86 -12.03 -25.65
N GLU A 61 35.49 -11.23 -26.51
CA GLU A 61 36.09 -9.95 -26.12
C GLU A 61 35.03 -8.95 -25.64
N TYR A 62 33.91 -8.80 -26.37
CA TYR A 62 32.82 -7.92 -25.97
C TYR A 62 32.09 -8.38 -24.69
N LEU A 63 31.98 -9.69 -24.46
CA LEU A 63 31.38 -10.20 -23.21
C LEU A 63 32.18 -9.80 -21.97
N GLN A 64 33.50 -9.68 -22.10
CA GLN A 64 34.35 -9.18 -21.01
C GLN A 64 34.06 -7.70 -20.71
N ASP A 65 33.80 -6.90 -21.74
CA ASP A 65 33.42 -5.50 -21.58
C ASP A 65 32.03 -5.36 -20.93
N TYR A 66 31.06 -6.16 -21.38
CA TYR A 66 29.71 -6.20 -20.80
C TYR A 66 29.78 -6.63 -19.33
N SER A 67 30.60 -7.64 -19.01
CA SER A 67 30.82 -8.10 -17.65
C SER A 67 31.35 -6.98 -16.77
N THR A 68 32.35 -6.23 -17.25
CA THR A 68 32.94 -5.13 -16.50
C THR A 68 31.95 -3.99 -16.29
N MET A 69 31.20 -3.60 -17.32
CA MET A 69 30.18 -2.56 -17.22
C MET A 69 29.05 -2.96 -16.26
N MET A 70 28.58 -4.21 -16.31
CA MET A 70 27.57 -4.76 -15.39
C MET A 70 28.03 -4.72 -13.92
N GLN A 71 29.30 -5.00 -13.66
CA GLN A 71 29.87 -4.91 -12.31
C GLN A 71 30.05 -3.45 -11.84
N GLU A 72 30.43 -2.55 -12.75
CA GLU A 72 30.53 -1.10 -12.47
C GLU A 72 29.15 -0.45 -12.19
N ILE A 73 28.05 -1.00 -12.71
CA ILE A 73 26.70 -0.55 -12.31
C ILE A 73 26.16 -1.27 -11.06
N GLY A 74 26.96 -2.13 -10.42
CA GLY A 74 26.66 -2.73 -9.12
C GLY A 74 26.07 -4.15 -9.14
N ILE A 75 26.12 -4.87 -10.27
CA ILE A 75 25.68 -6.26 -10.34
C ILE A 75 26.79 -7.19 -9.79
N PRO A 76 26.50 -8.12 -8.85
CA PRO A 76 27.51 -9.03 -8.32
C PRO A 76 28.17 -9.90 -9.40
N GLU A 77 29.49 -10.05 -9.36
CA GLU A 77 30.29 -10.80 -10.36
C GLU A 77 29.75 -12.21 -10.64
N GLY A 78 29.34 -12.94 -9.59
CA GLY A 78 28.75 -14.28 -9.74
C GLY A 78 27.47 -14.30 -10.57
N ASN A 79 26.63 -13.26 -10.46
CA ASN A 79 25.39 -13.14 -11.24
C ASN A 79 25.69 -12.76 -12.69
N VAL A 80 26.63 -11.83 -12.90
CA VAL A 80 27.08 -11.41 -14.24
C VAL A 80 27.63 -12.60 -15.01
N ARG A 81 28.55 -13.36 -14.40
CA ARG A 81 29.17 -14.54 -15.02
C ARG A 81 28.15 -15.62 -15.36
N THR A 82 27.18 -15.86 -14.47
CA THR A 82 26.13 -16.86 -14.70
C THR A 82 25.22 -16.44 -15.86
N PHE A 83 24.87 -15.17 -15.92
CA PHE A 83 23.96 -14.62 -16.91
C PHE A 83 24.57 -14.56 -18.31
N LEU A 84 25.81 -14.05 -18.44
CA LEU A 84 26.46 -13.83 -19.74
C LEU A 84 26.86 -15.13 -20.45
N LYS A 85 26.92 -16.27 -19.75
CA LYS A 85 27.17 -17.60 -20.36
C LYS A 85 26.27 -17.92 -21.55
N ARG A 86 25.03 -17.42 -21.57
CA ARG A 86 24.09 -17.67 -22.68
C ARG A 86 24.54 -17.07 -24.01
N TYR A 87 25.43 -16.07 -23.96
CA TYR A 87 25.95 -15.39 -25.14
C TYR A 87 27.33 -15.92 -25.57
N GLU A 88 28.01 -16.75 -24.76
CA GLU A 88 29.36 -17.28 -25.07
C GLU A 88 29.44 -18.04 -26.41
N HIS A 89 28.30 -18.59 -26.84
CA HIS A 89 28.18 -19.40 -28.05
C HIS A 89 27.32 -18.71 -29.12
N SER A 90 26.93 -17.46 -28.88
CA SER A 90 26.11 -16.68 -29.80
C SER A 90 26.97 -16.13 -30.93
N ASN A 91 26.43 -16.12 -32.14
CA ASN A 91 27.04 -15.45 -33.29
C ASN A 91 26.69 -13.95 -33.35
N THR A 92 25.83 -13.47 -32.46
CA THR A 92 25.38 -12.07 -32.39
C THR A 92 25.29 -11.62 -30.94
N LEU A 93 25.72 -10.39 -30.64
CA LEU A 93 25.58 -9.81 -29.29
C LEU A 93 24.61 -8.61 -29.36
N PRO A 94 23.50 -8.61 -28.61
CA PRO A 94 22.59 -7.47 -28.56
C PRO A 94 23.26 -6.23 -27.95
N PRO A 95 22.72 -5.02 -28.19
CA PRO A 95 23.12 -3.81 -27.49
C PRO A 95 23.15 -3.97 -25.97
N PHE A 96 24.04 -3.23 -25.30
CA PHE A 96 24.25 -3.35 -23.85
C PHE A 96 22.98 -3.08 -23.04
N VAL A 97 22.17 -2.12 -23.48
CA VAL A 97 20.87 -1.79 -22.86
C VAL A 97 19.93 -3.00 -22.92
N ASP A 98 19.81 -3.67 -24.06
CA ASP A 98 18.96 -4.85 -24.22
C ASP A 98 19.44 -6.04 -23.39
N VAL A 99 20.76 -6.21 -23.27
CA VAL A 99 21.36 -7.26 -22.41
C VAL A 99 21.09 -6.97 -20.94
N LEU A 100 21.14 -5.70 -20.52
CA LEU A 100 20.76 -5.29 -19.17
C LEU A 100 19.27 -5.50 -18.91
N ASP A 101 18.39 -5.11 -19.83
CA ASP A 101 16.95 -5.31 -19.66
C ASP A 101 16.61 -6.80 -19.60
N SER A 102 17.23 -7.63 -20.45
CA SER A 102 17.11 -9.09 -20.39
C SER A 102 17.63 -9.66 -19.05
N TYR A 103 18.66 -9.04 -18.44
CA TYR A 103 19.13 -9.38 -17.10
C TYR A 103 18.05 -9.19 -16.05
N TYR A 104 17.46 -8.00 -16.01
CA TYR A 104 16.44 -7.72 -15.01
C TYR A 104 15.14 -8.51 -15.25
N GLN A 105 14.77 -8.75 -16.50
CA GLN A 105 13.64 -9.62 -16.83
C GLN A 105 13.88 -11.07 -16.41
N SER A 106 15.10 -11.60 -16.61
CA SER A 106 15.42 -12.97 -16.16
C SER A 106 15.46 -13.14 -14.63
N LEU A 107 15.63 -12.06 -13.87
CA LEU A 107 15.52 -12.10 -12.41
C LEU A 107 14.07 -12.29 -11.94
N ASP A 108 13.09 -11.96 -12.78
CA ASP A 108 11.66 -12.21 -12.53
C ASP A 108 11.29 -13.69 -12.69
N GLU A 109 12.15 -14.52 -13.29
CA GLU A 109 11.86 -15.93 -13.63
C GLU A 109 12.17 -16.94 -12.52
N ARG A 110 12.51 -16.55 -11.27
CA ARG A 110 12.45 -17.54 -10.19
C ARG A 110 10.97 -17.94 -10.02
N PRO A 111 10.60 -19.21 -10.32
CA PRO A 111 9.20 -19.60 -10.28
C PRO A 111 8.66 -19.33 -8.88
N PRO A 112 7.40 -18.84 -8.78
CA PRO A 112 6.78 -18.63 -7.50
C PRO A 112 6.84 -19.94 -6.72
N SER A 113 7.20 -19.84 -5.44
CA SER A 113 7.42 -21.05 -4.65
C SER A 113 6.11 -21.80 -4.33
N CYS A 114 4.97 -21.16 -4.59
CA CYS A 114 3.63 -21.71 -4.62
C CYS A 114 2.70 -20.83 -5.45
N ASP A 115 1.58 -21.39 -5.89
CA ASP A 115 0.49 -20.61 -6.44
C ASP A 115 -0.24 -19.85 -5.32
N PRO A 116 -0.76 -18.63 -5.59
CA PRO A 116 -1.62 -17.93 -4.65
C PRO A 116 -2.88 -18.74 -4.33
N ILE A 117 -3.50 -18.46 -3.19
CA ILE A 117 -4.82 -19.02 -2.84
C ILE A 117 -5.81 -18.75 -3.97
N ASP A 118 -6.47 -19.81 -4.45
CA ASP A 118 -7.53 -19.69 -5.43
C ASP A 118 -8.74 -18.98 -4.80
N LEU A 119 -8.97 -17.75 -5.26
CA LEU A 119 -10.05 -16.90 -4.76
C LEU A 119 -11.44 -17.44 -5.11
N SER A 120 -11.56 -18.35 -6.07
CA SER A 120 -12.83 -18.99 -6.42
C SER A 120 -13.39 -19.85 -5.28
N THR A 121 -12.51 -20.32 -4.39
CA THR A 121 -12.86 -21.14 -3.23
C THR A 121 -13.38 -20.34 -2.03
N ILE A 122 -13.23 -19.01 -2.05
CA ILE A 122 -13.58 -18.13 -0.94
C ILE A 122 -15.05 -17.72 -1.07
N THR A 123 -15.88 -18.05 -0.08
CA THR A 123 -17.28 -17.65 -0.07
C THR A 123 -17.56 -16.44 0.83
N PRO A 124 -18.62 -15.65 0.57
CA PRO A 124 -19.05 -14.54 1.43
C PRO A 124 -19.24 -14.92 2.90
N GLU A 125 -19.69 -16.14 3.19
CA GLU A 125 -19.94 -16.64 4.55
C GLU A 125 -18.64 -16.81 5.34
N MET A 126 -17.55 -17.23 4.67
CA MET A 126 -16.21 -17.33 5.26
C MET A 126 -15.66 -15.98 5.72
N ILE A 127 -16.28 -14.87 5.32
CA ILE A 127 -15.78 -13.52 5.58
C ILE A 127 -16.49 -12.88 6.76
N THR A 128 -17.70 -13.37 7.09
CA THR A 128 -18.45 -12.90 8.24
C THR A 128 -17.65 -13.09 9.52
N PHE A 129 -17.34 -11.99 10.20
CA PHE A 129 -16.95 -12.07 11.59
C PHE A 129 -18.13 -12.69 12.33
N ALA A 130 -17.89 -13.78 13.07
CA ALA A 130 -18.92 -14.36 13.92
C ALA A 130 -19.63 -13.21 14.67
N PRO A 131 -20.97 -13.10 14.60
CA PRO A 131 -21.67 -12.07 15.34
C PRO A 131 -21.23 -12.24 16.79
N THR A 132 -20.80 -11.13 17.39
CA THR A 132 -20.55 -11.07 18.83
C THR A 132 -21.88 -11.35 19.50
N GLY A 133 -22.12 -12.62 19.78
CA GLY A 133 -23.31 -13.10 20.46
C GLY A 133 -23.35 -12.44 21.83
N SER A 134 -24.45 -11.74 22.09
CA SER A 134 -24.89 -11.22 23.39
C SER A 134 -23.91 -10.34 24.17
N LYS A 135 -24.46 -9.24 24.68
CA LYS A 135 -23.93 -8.48 25.82
C LYS A 135 -23.36 -9.45 26.88
N THR A 136 -22.18 -9.12 27.40
CA THR A 136 -21.38 -9.76 28.47
C THR A 136 -20.26 -10.71 28.01
N GLU A 137 -19.03 -10.31 28.35
CA GLU A 137 -17.72 -10.98 28.19
C GLU A 137 -16.98 -10.80 26.85
N ALA A 138 -15.81 -10.17 26.94
CA ALA A 138 -14.90 -9.91 25.83
C ALA A 138 -14.23 -11.21 25.36
N THR A 139 -14.89 -11.96 24.48
CA THR A 139 -14.29 -13.12 23.81
C THR A 139 -13.13 -12.66 22.93
N SER A 140 -11.98 -13.34 23.04
CA SER A 140 -10.78 -13.09 22.23
C SER A 140 -11.11 -13.08 20.74
N PRO A 141 -10.52 -12.18 19.92
CA PRO A 141 -10.81 -12.13 18.50
C PRO A 141 -10.38 -13.45 17.85
N ALA A 142 -11.28 -14.03 17.05
CA ALA A 142 -11.05 -15.26 16.29
C ALA A 142 -10.88 -14.93 14.80
N PRO A 143 -10.06 -15.70 14.06
CA PRO A 143 -9.92 -15.54 12.63
C PRO A 143 -11.24 -15.85 11.92
N ASN A 144 -11.59 -15.06 10.90
CA ASN A 144 -12.67 -15.42 9.98
C ASN A 144 -12.19 -16.52 9.00
N GLY A 145 -13.10 -17.09 8.23
CA GLY A 145 -12.80 -18.14 7.24
C GLY A 145 -11.76 -17.74 6.19
N LEU A 146 -11.75 -16.48 5.71
CA LEU A 146 -10.66 -15.99 4.82
C LEU A 146 -9.31 -16.08 5.53
N GLN A 147 -9.23 -15.56 6.75
CA GLN A 147 -8.02 -15.55 7.56
C GLN A 147 -7.56 -16.98 7.84
N MET A 148 -8.49 -17.89 8.11
CA MET A 148 -8.22 -19.32 8.28
C MET A 148 -7.67 -19.96 7.00
N ALA A 149 -8.24 -19.67 5.83
CA ALA A 149 -7.72 -20.17 4.55
C ALA A 149 -6.28 -19.69 4.30
N ILE A 150 -5.98 -18.42 4.61
CA ILE A 150 -4.62 -17.86 4.53
C ILE A 150 -3.67 -18.57 5.49
N ILE A 151 -4.07 -18.76 6.75
CA ILE A 151 -3.26 -19.42 7.76
C ILE A 151 -2.98 -20.86 7.34
N GLU A 152 -3.98 -21.60 6.87
CA GLU A 152 -3.82 -23.00 6.48
C GLU A 152 -2.91 -23.14 5.27
N HIS A 153 -3.08 -22.30 4.25
CA HIS A 153 -2.19 -22.28 3.10
C HIS A 153 -0.72 -22.06 3.51
N ILE A 154 -0.45 -21.10 4.40
CA ILE A 154 0.90 -20.83 4.91
C ILE A 154 1.42 -22.00 5.76
N ARG A 155 0.56 -22.67 6.54
CA ARG A 155 0.94 -23.86 7.32
C ARG A 155 1.36 -25.01 6.43
N THR A 156 0.62 -25.30 5.36
CA THR A 156 0.98 -26.32 4.37
C THR A 156 2.34 -26.03 3.72
N LEU A 157 2.62 -24.76 3.41
CA LEU A 157 3.95 -24.37 2.91
C LEU A 157 5.05 -24.56 3.96
N ALA A 158 4.76 -24.32 5.23
CA ALA A 158 5.68 -24.53 6.34
C ALA A 158 5.99 -26.01 6.61
N GLU A 159 5.15 -26.94 6.14
CA GLU A 159 5.42 -28.39 6.19
C GLU A 159 6.52 -28.79 5.20
N GLN A 160 6.54 -28.16 4.03
CA GLN A 160 7.46 -28.48 2.94
C GLN A 160 8.78 -27.70 3.02
N LYS A 161 8.77 -26.52 3.65
CA LYS A 161 9.90 -25.58 3.67
C LYS A 161 10.28 -25.18 5.09
N THR A 162 11.58 -25.04 5.33
CA THR A 162 12.13 -24.55 6.61
C THR A 162 11.91 -23.05 6.81
N VAL A 163 11.89 -22.29 5.71
CA VAL A 163 11.65 -20.85 5.65
C VAL A 163 10.44 -20.60 4.76
N VAL A 164 9.42 -19.93 5.31
CA VAL A 164 8.25 -19.49 4.55
C VAL A 164 8.32 -17.98 4.39
N GLN A 165 8.37 -17.50 3.17
CA GLN A 165 8.39 -16.07 2.88
C GLN A 165 7.48 -15.76 1.70
N GLY A 166 6.83 -14.59 1.74
CA GLY A 166 5.91 -14.19 0.70
C GLY A 166 5.13 -12.93 1.03
N LEU A 167 4.32 -12.51 0.06
CA LEU A 167 3.50 -11.31 0.11
C LEU A 167 2.03 -11.65 0.37
N LEU A 168 1.41 -10.85 1.24
CA LEU A 168 -0.02 -10.79 1.47
C LEU A 168 -0.55 -9.50 0.84
N VAL A 169 -1.17 -9.60 -0.32
CA VAL A 169 -1.72 -8.46 -1.05
C VAL A 169 -3.22 -8.45 -0.80
N VAL A 170 -3.66 -7.55 0.08
CA VAL A 170 -5.06 -7.49 0.54
C VAL A 170 -5.53 -6.04 0.62
N ALA A 171 -6.73 -5.79 0.10
CA ALA A 171 -7.34 -4.47 0.12
C ALA A 171 -7.35 -3.84 1.53
N THR A 172 -7.24 -2.51 1.58
CA THR A 172 -7.31 -1.75 2.84
C THR A 172 -8.66 -1.98 3.51
N GLY A 173 -8.62 -2.36 4.80
CA GLY A 173 -9.83 -2.60 5.59
C GLY A 173 -10.11 -4.07 5.90
N LEU A 174 -9.38 -5.02 5.29
CA LEU A 174 -9.53 -6.46 5.53
C LEU A 174 -8.81 -7.00 6.78
N GLY A 175 -8.36 -6.12 7.67
CA GLY A 175 -7.76 -6.52 8.95
C GLY A 175 -6.33 -7.08 8.86
N LYS A 176 -5.46 -6.55 7.98
CA LYS A 176 -4.05 -6.96 7.81
C LYS A 176 -3.32 -7.28 9.14
N THR A 177 -3.45 -6.40 10.12
CA THR A 177 -2.82 -6.56 11.46
C THR A 177 -3.31 -7.79 12.22
N TYR A 178 -4.59 -8.16 12.10
CA TYR A 178 -5.10 -9.39 12.70
C TYR A 178 -4.60 -10.61 11.95
N VAL A 179 -4.61 -10.59 10.61
CA VAL A 179 -4.10 -11.70 9.79
C VAL A 179 -2.63 -11.98 10.10
N SER A 180 -1.78 -10.94 10.16
CA SER A 180 -0.37 -11.13 10.51
C SER A 180 -0.17 -11.72 11.90
N MET A 181 -1.01 -11.33 12.86
CA MET A 181 -0.94 -11.84 14.23
C MET A 181 -1.29 -13.31 14.29
N PHE A 182 -2.34 -13.74 13.59
CA PHE A 182 -2.74 -15.15 13.51
C PHE A 182 -1.71 -15.99 12.76
N ILE A 183 -1.13 -15.48 11.67
CA ILE A 183 -0.05 -16.17 10.94
C ILE A 183 1.18 -16.35 11.85
N VAL A 184 1.58 -15.30 12.58
CA VAL A 184 2.71 -15.36 13.52
C VAL A 184 2.45 -16.39 14.61
N GLU A 185 1.26 -16.40 15.22
CA GLU A 185 0.87 -17.42 16.20
C GLU A 185 0.93 -18.84 15.61
N ALA A 186 0.37 -19.05 14.41
CA ALA A 186 0.37 -20.36 13.75
C ALA A 186 1.80 -20.87 13.49
N MET A 187 2.69 -19.97 13.07
CA MET A 187 4.10 -20.32 12.81
C MET A 187 4.88 -20.59 14.11
N ILE A 188 4.62 -19.84 15.18
CA ILE A 188 5.23 -20.09 16.50
C ILE A 188 4.75 -21.41 17.08
N THR A 189 3.44 -21.64 17.08
CA THR A 189 2.80 -22.83 17.68
C THR A 189 3.20 -24.15 17.00
N ARG A 190 3.66 -24.09 15.75
CA ARG A 190 4.26 -25.24 15.04
C ARG A 190 5.59 -25.69 15.68
N ILE A 191 6.35 -24.77 16.28
CA ILE A 191 7.69 -25.03 16.81
C ILE A 191 7.65 -25.21 18.34
N CYS A 192 6.94 -24.34 19.04
CA CYS A 192 6.82 -24.40 20.49
C CYS A 192 5.49 -23.81 20.99
N SER A 193 5.12 -24.07 22.25
CA SER A 193 3.92 -23.46 22.82
C SER A 193 4.08 -21.94 22.96
N LEU A 194 2.99 -21.18 22.79
CA LEU A 194 3.00 -19.72 22.97
C LEU A 194 3.52 -19.31 24.35
N GLN A 195 3.15 -20.04 25.40
CA GLN A 195 3.61 -19.79 26.76
C GLN A 195 5.14 -19.92 26.88
N ARG A 196 5.74 -20.91 26.19
CA ARG A 196 7.19 -21.10 26.11
C ARG A 196 7.87 -20.01 25.28
N PHE A 197 7.29 -19.62 24.15
CA PHE A 197 7.82 -18.53 23.33
C PHE A 197 7.84 -17.21 24.12
N LEU A 198 6.70 -16.82 24.70
CA LEU A 198 6.52 -15.53 25.36
C LEU A 198 7.28 -15.41 26.69
N ASN A 199 7.45 -16.50 27.45
CA ASN A 199 8.17 -16.48 28.73
C ASN A 199 9.60 -17.06 28.65
N GLY A 200 10.02 -17.58 27.50
CA GLY A 200 11.33 -18.19 27.31
C GLY A 200 12.47 -17.19 27.39
N SER A 201 13.71 -17.65 27.18
CA SER A 201 14.95 -16.85 27.39
C SER A 201 15.78 -16.56 26.12
N GLY A 202 15.37 -16.99 24.92
CA GLY A 202 15.90 -16.41 23.67
C GLY A 202 16.12 -17.35 22.47
N ASP A 203 16.12 -18.67 22.64
CA ASP A 203 16.46 -19.62 21.56
C ASP A 203 15.44 -19.69 20.42
N GLU A 204 14.17 -19.46 20.75
CA GLU A 204 13.05 -19.42 19.80
C GLU A 204 13.04 -18.12 18.96
N GLY A 205 13.94 -17.18 19.31
CA GLY A 205 14.14 -15.88 18.69
C GLY A 205 13.00 -14.88 18.86
N VAL A 206 12.94 -13.88 17.98
CA VAL A 206 12.00 -12.75 18.10
C VAL A 206 11.16 -12.54 16.83
N VAL A 207 9.98 -11.95 17.05
CA VAL A 207 9.13 -11.37 16.01
C VAL A 207 9.50 -9.90 15.84
N LEU A 208 9.83 -9.51 14.61
CA LEU A 208 10.05 -8.11 14.23
C LEU A 208 8.89 -7.62 13.37
N PHE A 209 8.14 -6.65 13.88
CA PHE A 209 7.03 -6.00 13.19
C PHE A 209 7.46 -4.61 12.72
N VAL A 210 7.62 -4.46 11.41
CA VAL A 210 8.16 -3.24 10.76
C VAL A 210 7.02 -2.45 10.13
N VAL A 211 6.96 -1.14 10.42
CA VAL A 211 5.90 -0.24 9.93
C VAL A 211 6.45 1.13 9.52
N ASN A 212 5.65 1.91 8.80
CA ASN A 212 6.06 3.24 8.34
C ASN A 212 5.80 4.37 9.35
N SER A 213 4.86 4.20 10.29
CA SER A 213 4.42 5.28 11.19
C SER A 213 4.40 4.85 12.65
N VAL A 214 4.79 5.76 13.55
CA VAL A 214 4.70 5.62 15.02
C VAL A 214 3.30 5.23 15.44
N MET A 215 2.30 5.75 14.74
CA MET A 215 0.91 5.55 15.10
C MET A 215 0.44 4.13 14.75
N ILE A 216 0.79 3.62 13.55
CA ILE A 216 0.58 2.20 13.17
C ILE A 216 1.29 1.29 14.16
N ARG A 217 2.54 1.62 14.51
CA ARG A 217 3.36 0.85 15.43
C ARG A 217 2.64 0.66 16.76
N ASN A 218 2.19 1.75 17.37
CA ASN A 218 1.51 1.73 18.65
C ASN A 218 0.16 0.98 18.57
N GLN A 219 -0.60 1.14 17.48
CA GLN A 219 -1.84 0.39 17.28
C GLN A 219 -1.61 -1.11 17.13
N ALA A 220 -0.60 -1.51 16.34
CA ALA A 220 -0.21 -2.90 16.18
C ALA A 220 0.27 -3.49 17.51
N HIS A 221 1.12 -2.77 18.23
CA HIS A 221 1.56 -3.11 19.58
C HIS A 221 0.38 -3.39 20.51
N ASP A 222 -0.57 -2.46 20.62
CA ASP A 222 -1.71 -2.61 21.53
C ASP A 222 -2.61 -3.80 21.14
N LYS A 223 -2.80 -4.05 19.85
CA LYS A 223 -3.58 -5.21 19.36
C LYS A 223 -2.90 -6.53 19.68
N TYR A 224 -1.62 -6.65 19.37
CA TYR A 224 -0.82 -7.83 19.67
C TYR A 224 -0.77 -8.08 21.17
N LEU A 225 -0.47 -7.05 21.96
CA LEU A 225 -0.40 -7.14 23.41
C LEU A 225 -1.72 -7.65 24.01
N ARG A 226 -2.86 -7.05 23.63
CA ARG A 226 -4.19 -7.48 24.11
C ARG A 226 -4.47 -8.92 23.73
N TYR A 227 -4.22 -9.27 22.47
CA TYR A 227 -4.48 -10.60 21.94
C TYR A 227 -3.70 -11.71 22.66
N PHE A 228 -2.38 -11.55 22.76
CA PHE A 228 -1.52 -12.55 23.40
C PHE A 228 -1.72 -12.58 24.91
N SER A 229 -2.07 -11.46 25.56
CA SER A 229 -2.39 -11.43 26.99
C SER A 229 -3.67 -12.18 27.35
N GLN A 230 -4.64 -12.26 26.43
CA GLN A 230 -5.85 -13.06 26.61
C GLN A 230 -5.58 -14.57 26.45
N ARG A 231 -4.53 -14.96 25.73
CA ARG A 231 -4.19 -16.35 25.43
C ARG A 231 -3.11 -16.94 26.33
N CYS A 232 -2.21 -16.11 26.86
CA CYS A 232 -1.05 -16.56 27.63
C CYS A 232 -0.83 -15.66 28.82
N HIS A 233 -0.56 -16.27 29.98
CA HIS A 233 -0.20 -15.53 31.18
C HIS A 233 1.26 -15.08 31.08
N MET A 234 1.49 -13.77 31.16
CA MET A 234 2.81 -13.14 31.10
C MET A 234 3.01 -12.29 32.35
N LYS A 235 4.16 -12.45 33.02
CA LYS A 235 4.47 -11.69 34.24
C LYS A 235 4.61 -10.19 33.96
N ASN A 236 5.35 -9.83 32.91
CA ASN A 236 5.62 -8.44 32.51
C ASN A 236 5.37 -8.26 31.00
N PRO A 237 4.12 -8.06 30.56
CA PRO A 237 3.81 -7.96 29.13
C PRO A 237 4.57 -6.83 28.40
N ASN A 238 4.80 -5.71 29.07
CA ASN A 238 5.55 -4.56 28.52
C ASN A 238 7.05 -4.83 28.33
N GLU A 239 7.61 -5.89 28.92
CA GLU A 239 8.99 -6.32 28.65
C GLU A 239 9.05 -7.30 27.47
N VAL A 240 7.93 -7.96 27.15
CA VAL A 240 7.80 -8.94 26.07
C VAL A 240 7.47 -8.26 24.75
N PHE A 241 6.59 -7.25 24.79
CA PHE A 241 6.19 -6.43 23.65
C PHE A 241 6.90 -5.08 23.73
N LEU A 242 7.83 -4.79 22.81
CA LEU A 242 8.64 -3.58 22.84
C LEU A 242 8.40 -2.70 21.62
N ASN A 243 8.26 -1.40 21.86
CA ASN A 243 8.31 -0.38 20.82
C ASN A 243 9.72 0.21 20.75
N VAL A 244 10.36 0.15 19.59
CA VAL A 244 11.70 0.72 19.37
C VAL A 244 11.58 1.96 18.49
N GLU A 245 12.33 3.00 18.84
CA GLU A 245 12.36 4.29 18.12
C GLU A 245 13.77 4.90 18.17
N ALA A 246 14.26 5.38 17.04
CA ALA A 246 15.55 6.07 16.99
C ALA A 246 15.55 7.30 17.91
N GLY A 247 16.63 7.51 18.67
CA GLY A 247 16.78 8.64 19.59
C GLY A 247 16.08 8.48 20.95
N LYS A 248 15.29 7.42 21.18
CA LYS A 248 14.78 7.08 22.51
C LYS A 248 15.64 5.99 23.14
N LYS A 249 15.99 6.14 24.44
CA LYS A 249 16.65 5.09 25.23
C LYS A 249 15.68 3.92 25.45
N THR A 250 15.50 3.10 24.43
CA THR A 250 14.78 1.83 24.54
C THR A 250 15.80 0.78 24.96
N VAL A 251 15.69 0.28 26.19
CA VAL A 251 16.57 -0.81 26.65
C VAL A 251 16.04 -2.11 26.05
N LEU A 252 16.77 -2.64 25.06
CA LEU A 252 16.51 -3.96 24.52
C LEU A 252 16.93 -5.00 25.57
N ASN A 253 15.95 -5.50 26.33
CA ASN A 253 16.17 -6.54 27.33
C ASN A 253 16.11 -7.93 26.66
N SER A 254 16.63 -8.96 27.34
CA SER A 254 16.63 -10.35 26.85
C SER A 254 15.23 -11.01 26.80
N ARG A 255 14.21 -10.36 27.39
CA ARG A 255 12.82 -10.85 27.47
C ARG A 255 11.95 -10.42 26.28
N ALA A 256 12.40 -9.48 25.47
CA ALA A 256 11.69 -9.02 24.29
C ALA A 256 11.40 -10.18 23.32
N ARG A 257 10.14 -10.39 22.96
CA ARG A 257 9.73 -11.42 21.99
C ARG A 257 9.02 -10.87 20.77
N VAL A 258 8.31 -9.76 20.93
CA VAL A 258 7.64 -9.07 19.82
C VAL A 258 8.07 -7.61 19.83
N ILE A 259 8.78 -7.21 18.77
CA ILE A 259 9.42 -5.90 18.67
C ILE A 259 8.79 -5.15 17.51
N PHE A 260 8.22 -3.99 17.82
CA PHE A 260 7.63 -3.10 16.84
C PHE A 260 8.61 -1.97 16.54
N VAL A 261 8.93 -1.78 15.27
CA VAL A 261 9.95 -0.85 14.82
C VAL A 261 9.49 -0.09 13.59
N LEU A 262 9.98 1.13 13.42
CA LEU A 262 9.78 1.87 12.19
C LEU A 262 10.81 1.45 11.14
N PHE A 263 10.45 1.48 9.84
CA PHE A 263 11.45 1.30 8.77
C PHE A 263 12.69 2.19 8.99
N GLN A 264 12.46 3.45 9.35
CA GLN A 264 13.53 4.41 9.64
C GLN A 264 14.37 4.10 10.88
N THR A 265 13.92 3.21 11.76
CA THR A 265 14.63 2.81 12.99
C THR A 265 15.38 1.49 12.82
N MET A 266 15.25 0.80 11.68
CA MET A 266 15.96 -0.46 11.42
C MET A 266 17.48 -0.36 11.60
N HIS A 267 18.07 0.76 11.18
CA HIS A 267 19.51 1.00 11.26
C HIS A 267 20.09 1.11 12.68
N VAL A 268 19.26 1.33 13.70
CA VAL A 268 19.71 1.38 15.10
C VAL A 268 19.51 0.06 15.83
N LEU A 269 18.97 -0.97 15.16
CA LEU A 269 18.82 -2.29 15.77
C LEU A 269 20.20 -2.95 15.91
N PRO A 270 20.53 -3.52 17.08
CA PRO A 270 21.83 -4.14 17.28
C PRO A 270 21.94 -5.42 16.43
N PRO A 271 23.13 -5.74 15.89
CA PRO A 271 23.33 -6.96 15.09
C PRO A 271 22.93 -8.25 15.83
N THR A 272 23.10 -8.28 17.15
CA THR A 272 22.68 -9.42 18.00
C THR A 272 21.17 -9.65 17.93
N LEU A 273 20.37 -8.60 17.82
CA LEU A 273 18.93 -8.71 17.68
C LEU A 273 18.55 -9.15 16.26
N ILE A 274 19.17 -8.53 15.25
CA ILE A 274 18.95 -8.86 13.83
C ILE A 274 19.19 -10.37 13.60
N ASN A 275 20.30 -10.90 14.12
CA ASN A 275 20.65 -12.32 14.06
C ASN A 275 19.68 -13.23 14.84
N ASN A 276 18.88 -12.68 15.76
CA ASN A 276 17.89 -13.43 16.52
C ASN A 276 16.46 -13.29 15.96
N VAL A 277 16.26 -12.54 14.87
CA VAL A 277 14.96 -12.44 14.21
C VAL A 277 14.61 -13.77 13.54
N ARG A 278 13.43 -14.30 13.86
CA ARG A 278 12.89 -15.56 13.31
C ARG A 278 11.61 -15.35 12.53
N TYR A 279 10.88 -14.29 12.86
CA TYR A 279 9.66 -13.91 12.18
C TYR A 279 9.75 -12.42 11.87
N ILE A 280 9.63 -12.03 10.61
CA ILE A 280 9.51 -10.63 10.22
C ILE A 280 8.16 -10.40 9.56
N VAL A 281 7.48 -9.34 9.98
CA VAL A 281 6.25 -8.84 9.38
C VAL A 281 6.49 -7.40 8.97
N ALA A 282 6.44 -7.11 7.67
CA ALA A 282 6.55 -5.76 7.14
C ALA A 282 5.17 -5.27 6.66
N ASP A 283 4.55 -4.35 7.39
CA ASP A 283 3.32 -3.68 6.93
C ASP A 283 3.68 -2.57 5.94
N GLU A 284 2.82 -2.38 4.92
CA GLU A 284 3.11 -1.52 3.77
C GLU A 284 4.47 -1.88 3.12
N ALA A 285 4.65 -3.17 2.81
CA ALA A 285 5.92 -3.79 2.42
C ALA A 285 6.64 -3.18 1.21
N HIS A 286 5.98 -2.34 0.40
CA HIS A 286 6.65 -1.59 -0.66
C HIS A 286 7.65 -0.54 -0.11
N HIS A 287 7.60 -0.18 1.18
CA HIS A 287 8.69 0.60 1.80
C HIS A 287 9.99 -0.20 1.92
N SER A 288 9.91 -1.53 1.93
CA SER A 288 11.08 -2.42 2.08
C SER A 288 12.03 -2.36 0.88
N ILE A 289 11.55 -1.93 -0.30
CA ILE A 289 12.41 -1.78 -1.50
C ILE A 289 13.15 -0.44 -1.54
N ALA A 290 12.88 0.48 -0.60
CA ALA A 290 13.56 1.77 -0.54
C ALA A 290 15.05 1.59 -0.24
N PRO A 291 15.98 2.27 -0.96
CA PRO A 291 17.42 2.06 -0.82
C PRO A 291 17.94 2.16 0.61
N LYS A 292 17.35 3.05 1.41
CA LYS A 292 17.74 3.30 2.81
C LYS A 292 17.52 2.11 3.75
N TYR A 293 16.53 1.25 3.47
CA TYR A 293 16.12 0.17 4.40
C TYR A 293 16.26 -1.22 3.78
N ARG A 294 16.39 -1.29 2.45
CA ARG A 294 16.45 -2.54 1.69
C ARG A 294 17.54 -3.49 2.20
N ALA A 295 18.75 -2.99 2.45
CA ALA A 295 19.87 -3.83 2.89
C ALA A 295 19.57 -4.59 4.19
N SER A 296 19.06 -3.90 5.22
CA SER A 296 18.74 -4.52 6.52
C SER A 296 17.58 -5.50 6.42
N ILE A 297 16.57 -5.22 5.59
CA ILE A 297 15.45 -6.15 5.37
C ILE A 297 15.93 -7.38 4.61
N GLU A 298 16.73 -7.20 3.57
CA GLU A 298 17.33 -8.29 2.81
C GLU A 298 18.23 -9.19 3.67
N GLU A 299 19.02 -8.60 4.57
CA GLU A 299 19.85 -9.35 5.51
C GLU A 299 19.02 -10.28 6.39
N ILE A 300 17.91 -9.77 6.94
CA ILE A 300 16.98 -10.58 7.76
C ILE A 300 16.30 -11.66 6.92
N LEU A 301 15.80 -11.30 5.72
CA LEU A 301 15.08 -12.23 4.85
C LEU A 301 15.96 -13.37 4.33
N ARG A 302 17.26 -13.14 4.15
CA ARG A 302 18.23 -14.17 3.75
C ARG A 302 18.81 -14.98 4.92
N HIS A 303 18.46 -14.63 6.15
CA HIS A 303 19.04 -15.26 7.32
C HIS A 303 18.60 -16.74 7.43
N PRO A 304 19.52 -17.71 7.57
CA PRO A 304 19.21 -19.15 7.48
C PRO A 304 18.30 -19.66 8.62
N LYS A 305 18.23 -18.88 9.68
CA LYS A 305 17.46 -19.15 10.89
C LYS A 305 16.05 -18.59 10.82
N LEU A 306 15.70 -17.81 9.79
CA LEU A 306 14.36 -17.26 9.58
C LEU A 306 13.34 -18.40 9.45
N ARG A 307 12.13 -18.17 9.96
CA ARG A 307 10.99 -19.10 9.85
C ARG A 307 9.86 -18.50 9.03
N LEU A 308 9.61 -17.20 9.20
CA LEU A 308 8.59 -16.45 8.49
C LEU A 308 9.11 -15.09 8.00
N GLY A 309 8.95 -14.82 6.70
CA GLY A 309 9.13 -13.49 6.10
C GLY A 309 7.85 -13.00 5.43
N LEU A 310 7.03 -12.23 6.13
CA LEU A 310 5.72 -11.78 5.66
C LEU A 310 5.74 -10.30 5.27
N GLY A 311 5.52 -9.99 4.00
CA GLY A 311 5.27 -8.62 3.54
C GLY A 311 3.78 -8.40 3.31
N MET A 312 3.18 -7.35 3.86
CA MET A 312 1.77 -7.03 3.66
C MET A 312 1.63 -5.72 2.89
N THR A 313 0.75 -5.69 1.88
CA THR A 313 0.47 -4.45 1.11
C THR A 313 -0.95 -4.47 0.59
N ALA A 314 -1.48 -3.30 0.22
CA ALA A 314 -2.77 -3.23 -0.49
C ALA A 314 -2.61 -3.27 -2.01
N THR A 315 -1.43 -2.88 -2.50
CA THR A 315 -1.09 -2.86 -3.92
C THR A 315 0.35 -3.35 -4.08
N LEU A 316 0.60 -4.11 -5.14
CA LEU A 316 1.95 -4.52 -5.52
C LEU A 316 2.67 -3.44 -6.32
N THR A 317 1.93 -2.61 -7.03
CA THR A 317 2.45 -1.55 -7.87
C THR A 317 2.87 -0.34 -7.04
N HIS A 318 3.99 0.27 -7.42
CA HIS A 318 4.53 1.49 -6.83
C HIS A 318 5.21 2.35 -7.90
N GLN A 319 5.31 3.67 -7.71
CA GLN A 319 5.97 4.57 -8.68
C GLN A 319 7.40 4.13 -9.04
N THR A 320 8.13 3.53 -8.10
CA THR A 320 9.50 3.02 -8.28
C THR A 320 9.57 1.51 -8.55
N ASP A 321 8.42 0.85 -8.60
CA ASP A 321 8.27 -0.58 -8.92
C ASP A 321 6.89 -0.81 -9.57
N PRO A 322 6.67 -0.33 -10.82
CA PRO A 322 5.33 -0.28 -11.41
C PRO A 322 4.69 -1.66 -11.58
N LYS A 323 5.49 -2.69 -11.82
CA LYS A 323 5.04 -4.09 -11.97
C LYS A 323 5.07 -4.88 -10.65
N GLY A 324 5.56 -4.30 -9.56
CA GLY A 324 5.77 -5.00 -8.29
C GLY A 324 6.79 -6.14 -8.37
N ALA A 325 7.71 -6.10 -9.34
CA ALA A 325 8.70 -7.14 -9.58
C ALA A 325 9.73 -7.18 -8.45
N ARG A 326 10.22 -6.00 -8.03
CA ARG A 326 11.28 -5.88 -7.04
C ARG A 326 10.81 -6.29 -5.65
N ILE A 327 9.56 -5.93 -5.30
CA ILE A 327 8.98 -6.37 -4.03
C ILE A 327 8.71 -7.88 -4.02
N ARG A 328 8.22 -8.47 -5.12
CA ARG A 328 8.08 -9.93 -5.23
C ARG A 328 9.42 -10.63 -5.02
N GLN A 329 10.46 -10.16 -5.70
CA GLN A 329 11.81 -10.72 -5.59
C GLN A 329 12.33 -10.67 -4.14
N LEU A 330 12.12 -9.55 -3.45
CA LEU A 330 12.55 -9.39 -2.06
C LEU A 330 11.93 -10.44 -1.13
N PHE A 331 10.67 -10.80 -1.36
CA PHE A 331 9.93 -11.79 -0.57
C PHE A 331 9.87 -13.18 -1.23
N GLY A 332 10.89 -13.53 -2.03
CA GLY A 332 11.06 -14.88 -2.57
C GLY A 332 10.07 -15.26 -3.67
N ASN A 333 9.62 -14.28 -4.46
CA ASN A 333 8.66 -14.42 -5.58
C ASN A 333 7.35 -15.12 -5.20
N THR A 334 7.00 -15.13 -3.92
CA THR A 334 5.82 -15.83 -3.43
C THR A 334 4.75 -14.82 -3.05
N VAL A 335 3.53 -15.03 -3.54
CA VAL A 335 2.35 -14.25 -3.17
C VAL A 335 1.36 -15.24 -2.57
N PHE A 336 1.14 -15.17 -1.26
CA PHE A 336 0.22 -16.10 -0.57
C PHE A 336 -1.23 -15.87 -1.01
N ILE A 337 -1.60 -14.60 -1.20
CA ILE A 337 -2.90 -14.19 -1.69
C ILE A 337 -2.77 -12.86 -2.39
N ASP A 338 -3.48 -12.72 -3.51
CA ASP A 338 -3.69 -11.46 -4.20
C ASP A 338 -5.18 -11.16 -4.25
N LEU A 339 -5.66 -10.40 -3.27
CA LEU A 339 -7.06 -10.02 -3.10
C LEU A 339 -7.23 -8.52 -3.42
N PRO A 340 -7.30 -8.15 -4.71
CA PRO A 340 -7.54 -6.77 -5.12
C PRO A 340 -8.94 -6.31 -4.73
N TRP A 341 -9.16 -5.00 -4.71
CA TRP A 341 -10.44 -4.42 -4.29
C TRP A 341 -11.62 -4.86 -5.18
N THR A 342 -11.39 -5.17 -6.45
CA THR A 342 -12.40 -5.68 -7.40
C THR A 342 -12.96 -7.03 -6.95
N VAL A 343 -12.08 -7.97 -6.63
CA VAL A 343 -12.45 -9.28 -6.08
C VAL A 343 -13.08 -9.11 -4.70
N ALA A 344 -12.49 -8.28 -3.84
CA ALA A 344 -13.04 -8.00 -2.51
C ALA A 344 -14.47 -7.41 -2.57
N LYS A 345 -14.75 -6.55 -3.56
CA LYS A 345 -16.10 -6.01 -3.81
C LYS A 345 -17.07 -7.11 -4.22
N ARG A 346 -16.69 -7.98 -5.17
CA ARG A 346 -17.55 -9.11 -5.62
C ARG A 346 -17.88 -10.07 -4.48
N LEU A 347 -16.91 -10.30 -3.61
CA LEU A 347 -17.06 -11.13 -2.40
C LEU A 347 -17.72 -10.39 -1.21
N ARG A 348 -18.23 -9.16 -1.42
CA ARG A 348 -18.96 -8.34 -0.42
C ARG A 348 -18.16 -8.05 0.87
N PHE A 349 -16.85 -7.83 0.74
CA PHE A 349 -16.00 -7.43 1.87
C PHE A 349 -16.20 -5.99 2.36
N PHE A 350 -16.95 -5.19 1.62
CA PHE A 350 -17.14 -3.77 1.89
C PHE A 350 -18.60 -3.49 2.23
N PRO A 351 -18.88 -2.48 3.08
CA PRO A 351 -20.23 -1.95 3.22
C PRO A 351 -20.71 -1.41 1.86
N THR A 352 -22.01 -1.18 1.73
CA THR A 352 -22.57 -0.59 0.51
C THR A 352 -21.92 0.77 0.27
N VAL A 353 -21.19 0.94 -0.85
CA VAL A 353 -20.55 2.21 -1.17
C VAL A 353 -21.48 3.03 -2.05
N ARG A 354 -21.82 4.24 -1.61
CA ARG A 354 -22.54 5.23 -2.40
C ARG A 354 -21.58 6.34 -2.78
N TYR A 355 -21.10 6.31 -4.02
CA TYR A 355 -20.10 7.25 -4.51
C TYR A 355 -20.77 8.42 -5.22
N TYR A 356 -20.46 9.63 -4.77
CA TYR A 356 -20.91 10.88 -5.36
C TYR A 356 -19.71 11.68 -5.79
N GLU A 357 -19.75 12.26 -6.97
CA GLU A 357 -18.73 13.21 -7.43
C GLU A 357 -19.38 14.46 -7.98
N TYR A 358 -18.67 15.58 -8.01
CA TYR A 358 -19.13 16.78 -8.70
C TYR A 358 -18.60 16.83 -10.13
N GLY A 359 -19.46 17.25 -11.06
CA GLY A 359 -19.09 17.48 -12.45
C GLY A 359 -20.27 17.82 -13.35
N ASP A 360 -19.99 18.42 -14.50
CA ASP A 360 -21.02 18.82 -15.47
C ASP A 360 -21.48 17.67 -16.38
N VAL A 361 -20.64 16.65 -16.52
CA VAL A 361 -20.89 15.50 -17.40
C VAL A 361 -21.17 14.28 -16.53
N SER A 362 -22.28 13.57 -16.76
CA SER A 362 -22.59 12.34 -16.01
C SER A 362 -21.54 11.24 -16.23
N TYR A 363 -20.94 10.76 -15.14
CA TYR A 363 -19.97 9.66 -15.18
C TYR A 363 -20.62 8.32 -15.46
N SER A 364 -21.79 8.04 -14.90
CA SER A 364 -22.53 6.80 -15.19
C SER A 364 -22.85 6.67 -16.67
N LEU A 365 -23.21 7.77 -17.35
CA LEU A 365 -23.40 7.80 -18.79
C LEU A 365 -22.10 7.54 -19.57
N LEU A 366 -20.97 8.10 -19.13
CA LEU A 366 -19.67 7.84 -19.75
C LEU A 366 -19.27 6.37 -19.63
N VAL A 367 -19.47 5.75 -18.46
CA VAL A 367 -19.17 4.34 -18.22
C VAL A 367 -20.09 3.41 -19.01
N GLU A 368 -21.38 3.74 -19.14
CA GLU A 368 -22.32 2.95 -19.93
C GLU A 368 -21.95 2.96 -21.43
N ASN A 369 -21.52 4.11 -21.95
CA ASN A 369 -21.00 4.21 -23.31
C ASN A 369 -19.72 3.37 -23.51
N LEU A 370 -18.84 3.34 -22.51
CA LEU A 370 -17.65 2.47 -22.54
C LEU A 370 -18.05 0.99 -22.53
N ARG A 371 -19.01 0.60 -21.69
CA ARG A 371 -19.51 -0.79 -21.53
C ARG A 371 -20.08 -1.33 -22.83
N ARG A 372 -20.92 -0.56 -23.52
CA ARG A 372 -21.57 -0.92 -24.79
C ARG A 372 -20.63 -0.91 -26.01
N THR A 373 -19.31 -0.74 -25.81
CA THR A 373 -18.27 -0.61 -26.85
C THR A 373 -18.45 0.59 -27.80
N HIS A 374 -19.34 1.54 -27.48
CA HIS A 374 -19.58 2.72 -28.32
C HIS A 374 -18.40 3.69 -28.35
N ILE A 375 -17.48 3.61 -27.39
CA ILE A 375 -16.25 4.42 -27.34
C ILE A 375 -15.05 3.56 -26.92
N PRO A 376 -13.90 3.65 -27.62
CA PRO A 376 -12.64 3.09 -27.17
C PRO A 376 -12.17 3.69 -25.83
N LEU A 377 -11.36 2.95 -25.07
CA LEU A 377 -10.81 3.43 -23.79
C LEU A 377 -10.05 4.77 -23.91
N PRO A 378 -9.18 5.00 -24.93
CA PRO A 378 -8.52 6.30 -25.10
C PRO A 378 -9.50 7.47 -25.26
N ASP A 379 -10.60 7.26 -25.98
CA ASP A 379 -11.63 8.28 -26.21
C ASP A 379 -12.42 8.56 -24.93
N PHE A 380 -12.77 7.52 -24.17
CA PHE A 380 -13.37 7.66 -22.85
C PHE A 380 -12.48 8.50 -21.93
N LEU A 381 -11.18 8.22 -21.86
CA LEU A 381 -10.24 8.97 -21.03
C LEU A 381 -10.04 10.41 -21.52
N SER A 382 -10.08 10.64 -22.84
CA SER A 382 -10.05 11.99 -23.42
C SER A 382 -11.29 12.80 -23.00
N ARG A 383 -12.47 12.19 -23.01
CA ARG A 383 -13.72 12.81 -22.52
C ARG A 383 -13.65 13.10 -21.01
N LEU A 384 -13.15 12.15 -20.21
CA LEU A 384 -12.90 12.40 -18.78
C LEU A 384 -11.96 13.59 -18.57
N ARG A 385 -10.84 13.64 -19.31
CA ARG A 385 -9.86 14.73 -19.21
C ARG A 385 -10.47 16.08 -19.59
N LYS A 386 -11.38 16.14 -20.56
CA LYS A 386 -12.11 17.38 -20.90
C LYS A 386 -13.08 17.77 -19.78
N SER A 387 -13.78 16.79 -19.20
CA SER A 387 -14.80 17.04 -18.17
C SER A 387 -14.26 17.58 -16.83
N ILE A 388 -12.97 17.38 -16.55
CA ILE A 388 -12.31 17.94 -15.36
C ILE A 388 -11.74 19.34 -15.59
N LYS A 389 -11.72 19.84 -16.84
CA LYS A 389 -11.24 21.19 -17.14
C LYS A 389 -12.27 22.20 -16.63
N GLY A 390 -11.83 23.13 -15.78
CA GLY A 390 -12.73 24.12 -15.15
C GLY A 390 -13.47 23.61 -13.91
N GLY A 391 -13.27 22.33 -13.52
CA GLY A 391 -13.82 21.80 -12.28
C GLY A 391 -13.07 22.26 -11.04
N ILE A 392 -13.60 21.92 -9.87
CA ILE A 392 -13.00 22.29 -8.58
C ILE A 392 -11.63 21.61 -8.43
N THR A 393 -10.61 22.40 -8.13
CA THR A 393 -9.24 21.93 -7.90
C THR A 393 -8.86 21.93 -6.42
N SER A 394 -9.31 22.94 -5.70
CA SER A 394 -9.02 23.21 -4.29
C SER A 394 -10.09 24.11 -3.68
N LEU A 395 -10.08 24.23 -2.36
CA LEU A 395 -10.92 25.20 -1.65
C LEU A 395 -10.30 26.61 -1.77
N SER A 396 -11.09 27.59 -2.18
CA SER A 396 -10.73 29.01 -2.32
C SER A 396 -11.78 29.90 -1.66
N GLU A 397 -11.47 31.16 -1.38
CA GLU A 397 -12.42 32.10 -0.75
C GLU A 397 -13.73 32.23 -1.56
N GLU A 398 -13.64 32.16 -2.89
CA GLU A 398 -14.78 32.30 -3.80
C GLU A 398 -15.71 31.08 -3.75
N ASN A 399 -15.16 29.87 -3.68
CA ASN A 399 -15.95 28.64 -3.75
C ASN A 399 -16.28 28.03 -2.38
N ALA A 400 -15.56 28.43 -1.32
CA ALA A 400 -15.67 27.85 0.01
C ALA A 400 -17.07 27.91 0.60
N PRO A 401 -17.83 29.02 0.53
CA PRO A 401 -19.18 29.08 1.10
C PRO A 401 -20.10 28.00 0.50
N TYR A 402 -20.05 27.81 -0.81
CA TYR A 402 -20.90 26.84 -1.51
C TYR A 402 -20.48 25.40 -1.22
N ILE A 403 -19.17 25.12 -1.25
CA ILE A 403 -18.64 23.78 -1.01
C ILE A 403 -18.85 23.36 0.45
N CYS A 404 -18.53 24.23 1.42
CA CYS A 404 -18.70 23.92 2.84
C CYS A 404 -20.17 23.71 3.20
N SER A 405 -21.05 24.59 2.71
CA SER A 405 -22.50 24.48 2.93
C SER A 405 -23.06 23.17 2.36
N ASP A 406 -22.69 22.81 1.12
CA ASP A 406 -23.19 21.57 0.50
C ASP A 406 -22.61 20.31 1.17
N ILE A 407 -21.34 20.32 1.59
CA ILE A 407 -20.76 19.23 2.39
C ILE A 407 -21.54 19.05 3.69
N ILE A 408 -21.81 20.13 4.44
CA ILE A 408 -22.56 20.07 5.70
C ILE A 408 -23.99 19.58 5.44
N LYS A 409 -24.67 20.11 4.42
CA LYS A 409 -26.01 19.65 4.02
C LYS A 409 -26.03 18.15 3.76
N ARG A 410 -25.05 17.61 3.02
CA ARG A 410 -24.94 16.18 2.73
C ARG A 410 -24.64 15.34 3.97
N ILE A 411 -23.79 15.81 4.87
CA ILE A 411 -23.55 15.13 6.15
C ILE A 411 -24.87 14.94 6.90
N LEU A 412 -25.71 15.99 6.94
CA LEU A 412 -27.01 15.94 7.61
C LEU A 412 -28.02 15.07 6.85
N THR A 413 -28.15 15.22 5.54
CA THR A 413 -29.05 14.43 4.69
C THR A 413 -28.74 12.94 4.75
N PHE A 414 -27.46 12.57 4.71
CA PHE A 414 -27.02 11.18 4.82
C PHE A 414 -26.99 10.67 6.26
N GLN A 415 -27.29 11.53 7.24
CA GLN A 415 -27.20 11.23 8.67
C GLN A 415 -25.84 10.63 9.07
N ALA A 416 -24.78 11.10 8.42
CA ALA A 416 -23.42 10.58 8.60
C ALA A 416 -22.90 10.97 9.99
N ARG A 417 -22.49 9.98 10.79
CA ARG A 417 -22.08 10.17 12.19
C ARG A 417 -20.58 10.31 12.36
N ARG A 418 -19.79 9.76 11.45
CA ARG A 418 -18.33 9.74 11.49
C ARG A 418 -17.80 10.07 10.10
N VAL A 419 -17.60 11.37 9.90
CA VAL A 419 -17.19 11.94 8.62
C VAL A 419 -15.69 12.17 8.64
N MET A 420 -15.01 11.86 7.55
CA MET A 420 -13.60 12.14 7.35
C MET A 420 -13.40 13.02 6.12
N ILE A 421 -12.85 14.22 6.30
CA ILE A 421 -12.61 15.18 5.22
C ILE A 421 -11.11 15.28 4.97
N PHE A 422 -10.68 14.96 3.75
CA PHE A 422 -9.30 15.07 3.33
C PHE A 422 -9.07 16.36 2.54
N VAL A 423 -8.18 17.21 3.04
CA VAL A 423 -7.81 18.49 2.42
C VAL A 423 -6.32 18.55 2.04
N SER A 424 -5.97 19.50 1.17
CA SER A 424 -4.64 19.63 0.58
C SER A 424 -3.68 20.42 1.46
N SER A 425 -4.18 21.39 2.23
CA SER A 425 -3.35 22.28 3.05
C SER A 425 -4.01 22.68 4.36
N ILE A 426 -3.20 23.14 5.33
CA ILE A 426 -3.72 23.72 6.58
C ILE A 426 -4.56 24.97 6.29
N LYS A 427 -4.20 25.77 5.27
CA LYS A 427 -4.97 26.95 4.88
C LYS A 427 -6.42 26.62 4.49
N GLU A 428 -6.63 25.48 3.84
CA GLU A 428 -7.97 25.01 3.49
C GLU A 428 -8.76 24.58 4.74
N ILE A 429 -8.09 24.04 5.76
CA ILE A 429 -8.72 23.75 7.06
C ILE A 429 -9.16 25.06 7.71
N ASP A 430 -8.27 26.04 7.80
CA ASP A 430 -8.56 27.34 8.41
C ASP A 430 -9.74 28.05 7.69
N LEU A 431 -9.75 27.97 6.35
CA LEU A 431 -10.83 28.48 5.51
C LEU A 431 -12.16 27.73 5.77
N PHE A 432 -12.11 26.39 5.82
CA PHE A 432 -13.28 25.56 6.11
C PHE A 432 -13.82 25.85 7.52
N GLU A 433 -12.96 25.99 8.54
CA GLU A 433 -13.40 26.31 9.90
C GLU A 433 -14.01 27.71 9.99
N ARG A 434 -13.44 28.69 9.29
CA ARG A 434 -13.94 30.07 9.28
C ARG A 434 -15.30 30.17 8.59
N VAL A 435 -15.40 29.67 7.36
CA VAL A 435 -16.62 29.75 6.53
C VAL A 435 -17.65 28.74 7.00
N GLY A 436 -17.21 27.52 7.31
CA GLY A 436 -18.07 26.45 7.78
C GLY A 436 -18.82 26.83 9.03
N ARG A 437 -18.23 27.60 9.97
CA ARG A 437 -18.84 28.03 11.25
C ARG A 437 -20.22 28.64 11.09
N GLU A 438 -20.47 29.38 10.01
CA GLU A 438 -21.78 29.99 9.72
C GLU A 438 -22.88 28.94 9.45
N PHE A 439 -22.48 27.72 9.10
CA PHE A 439 -23.35 26.63 8.67
C PHE A 439 -23.33 25.43 9.63
N ILE A 440 -22.50 25.43 10.68
CA ILE A 440 -22.36 24.29 11.60
C ILE A 440 -23.59 24.23 12.53
N PRO A 441 -24.46 23.21 12.42
CA PRO A 441 -25.52 23.01 13.41
C PRO A 441 -24.93 22.50 14.74
N GLU A 442 -25.66 22.68 15.84
CA GLU A 442 -25.20 22.32 17.20
C GLU A 442 -24.84 20.84 17.36
N ASN A 443 -25.45 19.95 16.56
CA ASN A 443 -25.23 18.51 16.59
C ASN A 443 -24.02 18.05 15.75
N LEU A 444 -23.27 18.96 15.11
CA LEU A 444 -22.09 18.67 14.30
C LEU A 444 -20.82 19.18 15.00
N THR A 445 -19.74 18.41 14.98
CA THR A 445 -18.48 18.80 15.64
C THR A 445 -17.27 18.49 14.79
N PHE A 446 -16.47 19.53 14.57
CA PHE A 446 -15.25 19.44 13.79
C PHE A 446 -14.06 19.17 14.69
N LEU A 447 -13.24 18.22 14.26
CA LEU A 447 -12.01 17.80 14.90
C LEU A 447 -10.88 17.98 13.88
N VAL A 448 -10.06 19.00 14.07
CA VAL A 448 -8.92 19.29 13.19
C VAL A 448 -7.74 18.39 13.53
N VAL A 449 -7.15 17.76 12.51
CA VAL A 449 -5.95 16.93 12.64
C VAL A 449 -4.91 17.31 11.60
N HIS A 450 -3.81 17.90 12.07
CA HIS A 450 -2.63 18.19 11.24
C HIS A 450 -1.36 18.26 12.11
N TYR A 451 -0.19 18.23 11.47
CA TYR A 451 1.09 18.09 12.16
C TYR A 451 1.47 19.27 13.07
N LYS A 452 0.88 20.47 12.87
CA LYS A 452 1.02 21.61 13.80
C LYS A 452 0.15 21.51 15.06
N VAL A 453 -0.82 20.57 15.14
CA VAL A 453 -1.62 20.39 16.36
C VAL A 453 -0.75 19.70 17.41
N PRO A 454 -0.66 20.22 18.65
CA PRO A 454 0.07 19.56 19.73
C PRO A 454 -0.38 18.12 19.94
N LYS A 455 0.57 17.20 20.12
CA LYS A 455 0.31 15.75 20.26
C LYS A 455 -0.76 15.39 21.30
N PRO A 456 -0.80 15.99 22.51
CA PRO A 456 -1.84 15.66 23.50
C PRO A 456 -3.25 15.95 22.99
N ILE A 457 -3.43 17.08 22.31
CA ILE A 457 -4.70 17.51 21.72
C ILE A 457 -5.07 16.59 20.54
N LEU A 458 -4.08 16.24 19.72
CA LEU A 458 -4.26 15.29 18.62
C LEU A 458 -4.77 13.93 19.14
N ASP A 459 -4.11 13.37 20.15
CA ASP A 459 -4.49 12.10 20.77
C ASP A 459 -5.90 12.16 21.38
N GLU A 460 -6.28 13.28 22.00
CA GLU A 460 -7.61 13.51 22.53
C GLU A 460 -8.68 13.52 21.43
N ARG A 461 -8.49 14.34 20.38
CA ARG A 461 -9.41 14.45 19.24
C ARG A 461 -9.64 13.10 18.56
N LEU A 462 -8.57 12.35 18.34
CA LEU A 462 -8.64 11.04 17.70
C LEU A 462 -9.30 10.00 18.59
N LYS A 463 -9.01 10.01 19.90
CA LYS A 463 -9.73 9.16 20.87
C LYS A 463 -11.23 9.49 20.88
N ALA A 464 -11.60 10.77 20.88
CA ALA A 464 -13.00 11.18 20.82
C ALA A 464 -13.69 10.67 19.55
N PHE A 465 -13.03 10.80 18.40
CA PHE A 465 -13.55 10.31 17.11
C PHE A 465 -13.71 8.77 17.07
N CYS A 466 -12.78 8.03 17.67
CA CYS A 466 -12.80 6.57 17.72
C CYS A 466 -13.82 5.97 18.71
N ARG A 467 -14.39 6.77 19.64
CA ARG A 467 -15.40 6.26 20.56
C ARG A 467 -16.63 5.82 19.79
N ALA A 468 -17.11 4.61 20.11
CA ALA A 468 -18.36 4.11 19.55
C ALA A 468 -19.49 5.10 19.86
N PRO A 469 -20.36 5.41 18.89
CA PRO A 469 -21.54 6.23 19.16
C PRO A 469 -22.41 5.53 20.23
N ASP A 470 -22.95 6.30 21.18
CA ASP A 470 -23.79 5.76 22.25
C ASP A 470 -25.04 5.10 21.65
N SER A 471 -25.10 3.77 21.76
CA SER A 471 -26.18 2.94 21.21
C SER A 471 -27.55 3.19 21.85
N LYS A 472 -27.60 3.96 22.94
CA LYS A 472 -28.83 4.35 23.65
C LYS A 472 -29.38 5.72 23.22
N SER A 473 -28.63 6.49 22.44
CA SER A 473 -29.09 7.80 21.94
C SER A 473 -30.02 7.62 20.73
N ARG A 474 -31.11 8.39 20.67
CA ARG A 474 -31.97 8.42 19.47
C ARG A 474 -31.14 8.88 18.26
N PRO A 475 -31.33 8.34 17.05
CA PRO A 475 -30.57 8.73 15.86
C PRO A 475 -30.53 10.24 15.62
N GLU A 476 -31.66 10.92 15.85
CA GLU A 476 -31.83 12.36 15.67
C GLU A 476 -31.08 13.22 16.71
N GLN A 477 -30.65 12.63 17.83
CA GLN A 477 -29.86 13.28 18.88
C GLN A 477 -28.38 12.86 18.84
N SER A 478 -28.00 12.00 17.89
CA SER A 478 -26.64 11.51 17.79
C SER A 478 -25.73 12.57 17.16
N ARG A 479 -24.69 12.98 17.91
CA ARG A 479 -23.74 14.01 17.49
C ARG A 479 -22.84 13.48 16.37
N SER A 480 -22.84 14.16 15.23
CA SER A 480 -21.94 13.86 14.12
C SER A 480 -20.56 14.44 14.39
N LEU A 481 -19.53 13.60 14.27
CA LEU A 481 -18.14 14.01 14.39
C LEU A 481 -17.51 14.06 13.01
N VAL A 482 -16.87 15.18 12.69
CA VAL A 482 -16.19 15.43 11.42
C VAL A 482 -14.69 15.58 11.69
N LEU A 483 -13.90 14.65 11.18
CA LEU A 483 -12.44 14.71 11.25
C LEU A 483 -11.92 15.34 9.96
N ILE A 484 -11.44 16.59 10.04
CA ILE A 484 -10.80 17.26 8.90
C ILE A 484 -9.28 17.13 9.03
N THR A 485 -8.63 16.64 7.97
CA THR A 485 -7.22 16.24 8.05
C THR A 485 -6.40 16.58 6.81
N VAL A 486 -5.14 16.96 7.04
CA VAL A 486 -4.10 17.14 6.01
C VAL A 486 -2.84 16.37 6.37
N GLY A 487 -2.40 15.50 5.46
CA GLY A 487 -1.15 14.73 5.60
C GLY A 487 -1.09 13.77 6.80
N MET A 488 -2.15 13.71 7.59
CA MET A 488 -2.31 12.86 8.78
C MET A 488 -3.61 12.06 8.64
N ALA A 489 -3.75 11.00 9.43
CA ALA A 489 -4.91 10.09 9.37
C ALA A 489 -5.19 9.44 8.00
N THR A 490 -4.37 9.73 6.98
CA THR A 490 -4.33 9.06 5.68
C THR A 490 -3.79 7.64 5.83
N GLU A 491 -2.82 7.44 6.72
CA GLU A 491 -2.23 6.17 7.10
C GLU A 491 -2.34 5.92 8.61
N GLY A 492 -2.62 4.67 8.97
CA GLY A 492 -2.41 4.17 10.32
C GLY A 492 -3.43 4.40 11.41
N PHE A 493 -4.55 5.04 11.12
CA PHE A 493 -5.67 5.14 12.05
C PHE A 493 -6.73 4.06 11.76
N ASP A 494 -6.94 3.15 12.72
CA ASP A 494 -8.08 2.25 12.73
C ASP A 494 -9.41 2.97 13.03
N LEU A 495 -10.13 3.34 11.97
CA LEU A 495 -11.38 4.11 12.04
C LEU A 495 -12.55 3.33 11.40
N PRO A 496 -12.94 2.16 11.95
CA PRO A 496 -13.93 1.30 11.30
C PRO A 496 -15.32 1.95 11.20
N MET A 497 -15.62 2.87 12.12
CA MET A 497 -16.91 3.55 12.24
C MET A 497 -17.13 4.66 11.21
N VAL A 498 -16.13 5.04 10.40
CA VAL A 498 -16.26 6.10 9.39
C VAL A 498 -17.33 5.71 8.36
N ASP A 499 -18.42 6.45 8.31
CA ASP A 499 -19.56 6.21 7.42
C ASP A 499 -19.63 7.23 6.26
N MET A 500 -18.81 8.29 6.30
CA MET A 500 -18.65 9.21 5.17
C MET A 500 -17.19 9.65 4.96
N VAL A 501 -16.74 9.62 3.71
CA VAL A 501 -15.42 10.10 3.27
C VAL A 501 -15.60 11.23 2.28
N VAL A 502 -14.99 12.39 2.54
CA VAL A 502 -14.99 13.55 1.64
C VAL A 502 -13.58 13.75 1.08
N LEU A 503 -13.45 13.68 -0.24
CA LEU A 503 -12.21 13.93 -0.96
C LEU A 503 -12.24 15.40 -1.44
N LEU A 504 -11.60 16.29 -0.67
CA LEU A 504 -11.47 17.72 -0.96
C LEU A 504 -10.02 18.09 -1.36
N ARG A 505 -9.20 17.08 -1.68
CA ARG A 505 -7.85 17.24 -2.22
C ARG A 505 -7.64 16.39 -3.45
N ARG A 506 -6.96 16.92 -4.45
CA ARG A 506 -6.56 16.09 -5.59
C ARG A 506 -5.55 15.06 -5.11
N THR A 507 -5.85 13.80 -5.36
CA THR A 507 -4.99 12.67 -4.97
C THR A 507 -4.28 12.12 -6.21
N GLU A 508 -2.98 12.38 -6.29
CA GLU A 508 -2.12 11.99 -7.42
C GLU A 508 -1.51 10.59 -7.29
N SER A 509 -1.76 9.91 -6.16
CA SER A 509 -1.20 8.59 -5.84
C SER A 509 -2.32 7.56 -5.70
N GLU A 510 -2.19 6.45 -6.43
CA GLU A 510 -3.14 5.33 -6.36
C GLU A 510 -3.27 4.79 -4.95
N ARG A 511 -2.12 4.59 -4.32
CA ARG A 511 -2.02 4.12 -2.95
C ARG A 511 -2.77 5.05 -1.99
N LEU A 512 -2.57 6.37 -2.11
CA LEU A 512 -3.24 7.32 -1.23
C LEU A 512 -4.76 7.33 -1.45
N PHE A 513 -5.22 7.23 -2.70
CA PHE A 513 -6.66 7.17 -3.01
C PHE A 513 -7.30 5.93 -2.37
N VAL A 514 -6.70 4.75 -2.55
CA VAL A 514 -7.16 3.49 -1.96
C VAL A 514 -7.09 3.52 -0.43
N GLN A 515 -6.10 4.19 0.15
CA GLN A 515 -6.00 4.36 1.61
C GLN A 515 -7.07 5.28 2.17
N GLN A 516 -7.38 6.40 1.49
CA GLN A 516 -8.45 7.34 1.88
C GLN A 516 -9.81 6.66 1.81
N MET A 517 -10.12 6.03 0.68
CA MET A 517 -11.32 5.19 0.50
C MET A 517 -11.40 4.10 1.57
N GLY A 518 -10.28 3.39 1.80
CA GLY A 518 -10.15 2.29 2.75
C GLY A 518 -10.45 2.64 4.21
N ARG A 519 -10.55 3.93 4.57
CA ARG A 519 -11.05 4.35 5.90
C ARG A 519 -12.54 4.08 6.04
N GLY A 520 -13.29 4.38 4.99
CA GLY A 520 -14.74 4.15 4.92
C GLY A 520 -15.12 2.72 4.52
N LEU A 521 -14.21 1.92 3.96
CA LEU A 521 -14.53 0.57 3.50
C LEU A 521 -14.49 -0.51 4.60
N ARG A 522 -14.09 -0.17 5.83
CA ARG A 522 -14.09 -1.13 6.95
C ARG A 522 -15.52 -1.42 7.42
N LEU A 523 -15.83 -2.70 7.63
CA LEU A 523 -17.06 -3.12 8.27
C LEU A 523 -17.05 -2.75 9.77
N ALA A 524 -18.20 -2.33 10.28
CA ALA A 524 -18.40 -2.03 11.69
C ALA A 524 -19.84 -2.36 12.11
N PRO A 525 -20.09 -2.73 13.38
CA PRO A 525 -21.44 -2.95 13.88
C PRO A 525 -22.34 -1.73 13.64
N GLY A 526 -23.50 -1.94 13.01
CA GLY A 526 -24.47 -0.88 12.70
C GLY A 526 -24.12 0.00 11.50
N LYS A 527 -23.07 -0.34 10.74
CA LYS A 527 -22.68 0.37 9.51
C LYS A 527 -23.06 -0.44 8.28
N GLU A 528 -24.11 0.01 7.59
CA GLU A 528 -24.63 -0.66 6.39
C GLU A 528 -24.06 -0.06 5.09
N ALA A 529 -23.78 1.24 5.11
CA ALA A 529 -23.29 1.98 3.96
C ALA A 529 -22.12 2.90 4.32
N VAL A 530 -21.36 3.27 3.30
CA VAL A 530 -20.39 4.35 3.33
C VAL A 530 -20.68 5.30 2.18
N TYR A 531 -20.74 6.58 2.50
CA TYR A 531 -20.90 7.66 1.53
C TYR A 531 -19.53 8.19 1.15
N VAL A 532 -19.26 8.33 -0.15
CA VAL A 532 -18.05 8.98 -0.64
C VAL A 532 -18.46 10.21 -1.40
N LEU A 533 -17.90 11.37 -1.03
CA LEU A 533 -18.13 12.64 -1.68
C LEU A 533 -16.83 13.14 -2.28
N ASP A 534 -16.68 13.00 -3.60
CA ASP A 534 -15.52 13.42 -4.37
C ASP A 534 -15.72 14.83 -4.95
N VAL A 535 -15.18 15.83 -4.25
CA VAL A 535 -15.38 17.25 -4.57
C VAL A 535 -14.50 17.71 -5.73
N VAL A 536 -13.34 17.09 -5.89
CA VAL A 536 -12.27 17.56 -6.79
C VAL A 536 -11.93 16.55 -7.89
N SER A 537 -12.88 15.68 -8.22
CA SER A 537 -12.81 14.68 -9.30
C SER A 537 -11.57 13.78 -9.20
N CYS A 538 -11.27 13.29 -7.99
CA CYS A 538 -10.22 12.33 -7.71
C CYS A 538 -10.38 11.05 -8.54
N LEU A 539 -11.60 10.52 -8.68
CA LEU A 539 -11.86 9.31 -9.44
C LEU A 539 -11.51 9.48 -10.91
N ARG A 540 -11.98 10.56 -11.55
CA ARG A 540 -11.70 10.83 -12.96
C ARG A 540 -10.20 11.00 -13.20
N THR A 541 -9.54 11.75 -12.32
CA THR A 541 -8.09 11.98 -12.37
C THR A 541 -7.32 10.67 -12.20
N ARG A 542 -7.78 9.79 -11.30
CA ARG A 542 -7.20 8.46 -11.08
C ARG A 542 -7.20 7.64 -12.37
N TRP A 543 -8.32 7.53 -13.07
CA TRP A 543 -8.40 6.75 -14.32
C TRP A 543 -7.51 7.28 -15.43
N ILE A 544 -7.45 8.60 -15.58
CA ILE A 544 -6.61 9.26 -16.59
C ILE A 544 -5.13 8.96 -16.37
N ARG A 545 -4.70 8.83 -15.12
CA ARG A 545 -3.31 8.52 -14.76
C ARG A 545 -2.98 7.04 -14.93
N LEU A 546 -3.88 6.15 -14.53
CA LEU A 546 -3.62 4.70 -14.54
C LEU A 546 -3.40 4.12 -15.94
N ILE A 547 -3.76 4.82 -17.03
CA ILE A 547 -3.45 4.37 -18.40
C ILE A 547 -1.95 4.30 -18.68
N GLU A 548 -1.14 5.11 -17.99
CA GLU A 548 0.32 5.09 -18.12
C GLU A 548 0.96 4.04 -17.20
N GLU A 549 0.23 3.56 -16.19
CA GLU A 549 0.74 2.68 -15.13
C GLU A 549 0.31 1.20 -15.30
N GLN A 550 -0.77 0.92 -16.04
CA GLN A 550 -1.43 -0.40 -16.09
C GLN A 550 -1.74 -0.85 -17.52
N ASP A 551 -1.99 -2.15 -17.66
CA ASP A 551 -2.54 -2.72 -18.88
C ASP A 551 -3.93 -2.14 -19.19
N ARG A 552 -4.25 -1.97 -20.49
CA ARG A 552 -5.48 -1.31 -20.93
C ARG A 552 -6.72 -2.14 -20.64
N ASP A 553 -6.64 -3.46 -20.74
CA ASP A 553 -7.76 -4.36 -20.48
C ASP A 553 -8.00 -4.49 -18.98
N GLU A 554 -6.93 -4.51 -18.18
CA GLU A 554 -7.01 -4.43 -16.73
C GLU A 554 -7.68 -3.12 -16.29
N LEU A 555 -7.21 -1.97 -16.81
CA LEU A 555 -7.77 -0.66 -16.50
C LEU A 555 -9.24 -0.55 -16.90
N ARG A 556 -9.60 -1.06 -18.09
CA ARG A 556 -10.99 -1.11 -18.57
C ARG A 556 -11.85 -1.91 -17.60
N THR A 557 -11.38 -3.07 -17.16
CA THR A 557 -12.09 -3.92 -16.19
C THR A 557 -12.29 -3.19 -14.87
N GLN A 558 -11.24 -2.56 -14.33
CA GLN A 558 -11.34 -1.79 -13.09
C GLN A 558 -12.33 -0.62 -13.18
N ILE A 559 -12.39 0.09 -14.31
CA ILE A 559 -13.37 1.17 -14.53
C ILE A 559 -14.79 0.61 -14.51
N LEU A 560 -15.03 -0.49 -15.22
CA LEU A 560 -16.36 -1.10 -15.35
C LEU A 560 -16.85 -1.77 -14.06
N GLU A 561 -15.91 -2.27 -13.23
CA GLU A 561 -16.19 -2.87 -11.93
C GLU A 561 -16.18 -1.87 -10.77
N PHE A 562 -15.88 -0.60 -11.01
CA PHE A 562 -15.95 0.44 -9.97
C PHE A 562 -17.38 0.55 -9.42
N TRP A 563 -17.53 1.10 -8.22
CA TRP A 563 -18.87 1.35 -7.66
C TRP A 563 -19.66 2.31 -8.54
N ASP A 564 -20.99 2.24 -8.44
CA ASP A 564 -21.85 3.19 -9.13
C ASP A 564 -21.56 4.60 -8.60
N VAL A 565 -21.42 5.53 -9.54
CA VAL A 565 -21.07 6.92 -9.26
C VAL A 565 -22.21 7.82 -9.72
N ILE A 566 -22.73 8.59 -8.78
CA ILE A 566 -23.73 9.62 -9.03
C ILE A 566 -22.99 10.95 -9.22
N THR A 567 -23.12 11.53 -10.41
CA THR A 567 -22.59 12.87 -10.68
C THR A 567 -23.56 13.93 -10.21
N LEU A 568 -23.09 14.82 -9.35
CA LEU A 568 -23.81 15.96 -8.81
C LEU A 568 -23.41 17.23 -9.56
N PRO A 569 -24.35 18.16 -9.78
CA PRO A 569 -24.00 19.47 -10.31
C PRO A 569 -23.13 20.23 -9.30
N TYR A 570 -22.26 21.11 -9.79
CA TYR A 570 -21.45 21.94 -8.90
C TYR A 570 -22.33 22.79 -7.96
N PRO A 571 -21.94 22.96 -6.68
CA PRO A 571 -22.69 23.78 -5.75
C PRO A 571 -22.77 25.22 -6.27
N SER A 572 -23.99 25.75 -6.42
CA SER A 572 -24.24 27.10 -6.92
C SER A 572 -25.24 27.82 -6.01
N SER A 573 -24.83 28.95 -5.43
CA SER A 573 -25.60 29.83 -4.53
C SER A 573 -26.18 29.20 -3.24
N VAL A 574 -26.32 30.03 -2.19
CA VAL A 574 -26.81 29.59 -0.86
C VAL A 574 -28.31 29.81 -0.77
N THR A 575 -29.08 28.76 -0.48
CA THR A 575 -30.41 28.87 0.16
C THR A 575 -30.60 27.69 1.13
N LEU A 576 -30.40 27.95 2.41
CA LEU A 576 -30.58 27.00 3.52
C LEU A 576 -31.95 27.15 4.20
N HIS A 577 -33.01 27.42 3.42
CA HIS A 577 -34.36 27.53 3.98
C HIS A 577 -35.36 26.46 3.56
N ASP A 578 -35.04 25.61 2.57
CA ASP A 578 -35.95 24.54 2.16
C ASP A 578 -35.37 23.16 2.49
N ALA A 579 -35.65 22.71 3.72
CA ALA A 579 -35.51 21.32 4.14
C ALA A 579 -36.64 20.42 3.58
N SER A 580 -37.40 20.88 2.58
CA SER A 580 -38.66 20.28 2.16
C SER A 580 -38.68 19.65 0.76
N VAL A 581 -37.60 19.73 -0.04
CA VAL A 581 -37.63 19.18 -1.40
C VAL A 581 -36.34 18.46 -1.78
N ILE A 582 -36.21 17.20 -1.37
CA ILE A 582 -35.64 16.12 -2.19
C ILE A 582 -36.40 14.84 -1.81
N SER A 583 -37.38 14.46 -2.63
CA SER A 583 -37.95 13.13 -2.60
C SER A 583 -36.86 12.11 -2.95
N ILE A 584 -36.81 11.05 -2.15
CA ILE A 584 -36.00 9.87 -2.44
C ILE A 584 -36.70 9.15 -3.59
N ASP A 585 -36.10 9.19 -4.78
CA ASP A 585 -36.28 8.17 -5.83
C ASP A 585 -34.95 7.46 -6.06
#